data_AF-A0A7Y5AGS8-F1
#
_entry.id   AF-A0A7Y5AGS8-F1
#
_cell.length_a   1.000
_cell.length_b   1.000
_cell.length_c   1.000
_cell.angle_alpha   90.00
_cell.angle_beta   90.00
_cell.angle_gamma   90.00
#
_symmetry.space_group_name_H-M   'P 1'
#
loop_
_entity.id
_entity.type
_entity.pdbx_description
1 polymer ?
#
loop_
_entity_poly.entity_id
_entity_poly.type
_entity_poly.pdbx_seq_one_letter_code
_entity_poly.pdbx_strand_id
1 'polypeptide(L)'
;MSQLIEQTSLYEILIRVREDGSYGAHYQTITRVLRDGERFGSASEGPLVPLVEGDSEAFALFGQYVGSATADTLAANQALQGRVSELEQARDSLAGELQQALDANQVLQARVLQLENQLSTPPEEPSEVEE
;
A
#
# COMPACT_ATOMS: atom_id res chain seq x y z
N MET A 1 5.52 -19.13 25.04
CA MET A 1 6.99 -19.00 24.95
C MET A 1 7.27 -18.42 23.58
N SER A 2 8.07 -17.36 23.48
CA SER A 2 8.47 -16.80 22.18
C SER A 2 9.33 -17.81 21.42
N GLN A 3 9.04 -18.04 20.15
CA GLN A 3 9.79 -19.00 19.34
C GLN A 3 11.01 -18.31 18.72
N LEU A 4 12.20 -18.86 18.99
CA LEU A 4 13.45 -18.44 18.34
C LEU A 4 13.78 -19.42 17.21
N ILE A 5 14.02 -18.90 16.01
CA ILE A 5 14.35 -19.69 14.82
C ILE A 5 15.60 -19.09 14.18
N GLU A 6 16.58 -19.93 13.84
CA GLU A 6 17.69 -19.53 12.99
C GLU A 6 17.32 -19.73 11.52
N GLN A 7 17.53 -18.70 10.71
CA GLN A 7 17.27 -18.72 9.29
C GLN A 7 18.52 -18.30 8.53
N THR A 8 19.04 -19.20 7.70
CA THR A 8 20.13 -18.91 6.76
C THR A 8 19.55 -18.72 5.37
N SER A 9 19.94 -17.64 4.70
CA SER A 9 19.56 -17.37 3.32
C SER A 9 20.73 -16.84 2.49
N LEU A 10 20.58 -16.91 1.17
CA LEU A 10 21.49 -16.25 0.24
C LEU A 10 21.46 -14.73 0.49
N TYR A 11 22.64 -14.11 0.54
CA TYR A 11 22.80 -12.67 0.73
C TYR A 11 23.23 -11.97 -0.55
N GLU A 12 24.33 -12.43 -1.14
CA GLU A 12 24.95 -11.81 -2.31
C GLU A 12 25.56 -12.88 -3.23
N ILE A 13 25.56 -12.60 -4.54
CA ILE A 13 26.38 -13.30 -5.52
C ILE A 13 27.30 -12.26 -6.18
N LEU A 14 28.62 -12.41 -5.99
CA LEU A 14 29.63 -11.58 -6.61
C LEU A 14 30.17 -12.24 -7.87
N ILE A 15 29.95 -11.61 -9.02
CA ILE A 15 30.53 -12.01 -10.30
C ILE A 15 31.76 -11.12 -10.56
N ARG A 16 32.91 -11.75 -10.80
CA ARG A 16 34.18 -11.08 -11.10
C ARG A 16 34.60 -11.39 -12.53
N VAL A 17 34.91 -10.34 -13.28
CA VAL A 17 35.54 -10.43 -14.60
C VAL A 17 37.04 -10.27 -14.41
N ARG A 18 37.83 -11.21 -14.91
CA ARG A 18 39.30 -11.17 -14.85
C ARG A 18 39.85 -10.49 -16.11
N GLU A 19 41.11 -10.05 -16.03
CA GLU A 19 41.81 -9.39 -17.15
C GLU A 19 41.95 -10.30 -18.38
N ASP A 20 41.94 -11.62 -18.19
CA ASP A 20 41.94 -12.62 -19.28
C ASP A 20 40.57 -12.85 -19.93
N GLY A 21 39.54 -12.10 -19.51
CA GLY A 21 38.16 -12.21 -19.98
C GLY A 21 37.38 -13.37 -19.37
N SER A 22 37.97 -14.15 -18.46
CA SER A 22 37.25 -15.18 -17.72
C SER A 22 36.35 -14.60 -16.63
N TYR A 23 35.31 -15.34 -16.27
CA TYR A 23 34.41 -15.00 -15.17
C TYR A 23 34.62 -15.96 -13.99
N GLY A 24 34.43 -15.47 -12.78
CA GLY A 24 34.29 -16.29 -11.58
C GLY A 24 33.19 -15.72 -10.70
N ALA A 25 32.40 -16.59 -10.07
CA ALA A 25 31.33 -16.16 -9.18
C ALA A 25 31.59 -16.70 -7.76
N HIS A 26 31.16 -15.95 -6.75
CA HIS A 26 31.12 -16.39 -5.36
C HIS A 26 29.77 -16.03 -4.79
N TYR A 27 29.26 -16.82 -3.86
CA TYR A 27 28.08 -16.46 -3.09
C TYR A 27 28.41 -16.31 -1.61
N GLN A 28 27.61 -15.50 -0.93
CA GLN A 28 27.67 -15.32 0.51
C GLN A 28 26.28 -15.59 1.09
N THR A 29 26.24 -16.23 2.25
CA THR A 29 25.02 -16.42 3.02
C THR A 29 24.98 -15.49 4.22
N ILE A 30 23.80 -15.37 4.81
CA ILE A 30 23.59 -14.61 6.03
C ILE A 30 22.64 -15.40 6.93
N THR A 31 23.03 -15.58 8.17
CA THR A 31 22.23 -16.24 9.20
C THR A 31 21.65 -15.20 10.13
N ARG A 32 20.33 -15.24 10.30
CA ARG A 32 19.57 -14.34 11.17
C ARG A 32 18.83 -15.16 12.21
N VAL A 33 18.77 -14.65 13.43
CA VAL A 33 17.86 -15.17 14.45
C VAL A 33 16.55 -14.41 14.31
N LEU A 34 15.45 -15.13 14.19
CA LEU A 34 14.11 -14.60 14.22
C LEU A 34 13.46 -14.90 15.56
N ARG A 35 12.72 -13.94 16.12
CA ARG A 35 11.81 -14.14 17.24
C ARG A 35 10.40 -13.89 16.74
N ASP A 36 9.54 -14.91 16.83
CA ASP A 36 8.14 -14.81 16.42
C ASP A 36 7.97 -14.28 14.97
N GLY A 37 8.93 -14.62 14.09
CA GLY A 37 8.97 -14.22 12.68
C GLY A 37 9.70 -12.90 12.39
N GLU A 38 10.02 -12.10 13.41
CA GLU A 38 10.74 -10.83 13.24
C GLU A 38 12.24 -10.97 13.50
N ARG A 39 13.06 -10.18 12.80
CA ARG A 39 14.51 -10.18 13.00
C ARG A 39 14.86 -9.80 14.45
N PHE A 40 15.53 -10.70 15.13
CA PHE A 40 15.95 -10.54 16.52
C PHE A 40 17.48 -10.54 16.62
N GLY A 41 18.05 -9.39 16.97
CA GLY A 41 19.50 -9.24 17.18
C GLY A 41 20.33 -9.09 15.90
N SER A 42 21.63 -9.36 16.02
CA SER A 42 22.60 -9.25 14.93
C SER A 42 22.48 -10.42 13.95
N ALA A 43 22.85 -10.17 12.70
CA ALA A 43 23.02 -11.23 11.70
C ALA A 43 24.50 -11.58 11.60
N SER A 44 24.80 -12.83 11.26
CA SER A 44 26.16 -13.26 10.93
C SER A 44 26.26 -13.53 9.44
N GLU A 45 27.29 -12.99 8.81
CA GLU A 45 27.61 -13.31 7.43
C GLU A 45 28.41 -14.62 7.37
N GLY A 46 28.12 -15.43 6.37
CA GLY A 46 28.90 -16.60 6.01
C GLY A 46 30.17 -16.22 5.24
N PRO A 47 31.10 -17.16 5.07
CA PRO A 47 32.27 -16.95 4.21
C PRO A 47 31.84 -16.81 2.74
N LEU A 48 32.71 -16.19 1.94
CA LEU A 48 32.56 -16.22 0.48
C LEU A 48 32.85 -17.63 -0.05
N VAL A 49 31.89 -18.23 -0.72
CA VAL A 49 32.00 -19.57 -1.30
C VAL A 49 32.08 -19.47 -2.83
N PRO A 50 33.09 -20.05 -3.50
CA PRO A 50 33.14 -20.08 -4.96
C PRO A 50 31.91 -20.78 -5.54
N LEU A 51 31.24 -20.11 -6.48
CA LEU A 51 30.12 -20.68 -7.22
C LEU A 51 30.67 -21.45 -8.41
N VAL A 52 30.47 -22.77 -8.41
CA VAL A 52 30.94 -23.69 -9.45
C VAL A 52 29.75 -24.24 -10.23
N GLU A 53 29.96 -24.58 -11.50
CA GLU A 53 28.93 -25.23 -12.30
C GLU A 53 28.47 -26.54 -11.62
N GLY A 54 27.15 -26.72 -11.51
CA GLY A 54 26.55 -27.88 -10.84
C GLY A 54 26.44 -27.77 -9.31
N ASP A 55 26.73 -26.62 -8.70
CA ASP A 55 26.57 -26.39 -7.25
C ASP A 55 25.08 -26.37 -6.84
N SER A 56 24.54 -27.55 -6.55
CA SER A 56 23.12 -27.75 -6.21
C SER A 56 22.70 -27.03 -4.93
N GLU A 57 23.61 -26.77 -4.00
CA GLU A 57 23.33 -26.05 -2.75
C GLU A 57 23.11 -24.57 -3.03
N ALA A 58 24.01 -23.94 -3.80
CA ALA A 58 23.86 -22.54 -4.18
C ALA A 58 22.56 -22.30 -5.00
N PHE A 59 22.24 -23.20 -5.93
CA PHE A 59 20.99 -23.12 -6.69
C PHE A 59 19.74 -23.34 -5.81
N ALA A 60 19.80 -24.24 -4.82
CA ALA A 60 18.71 -24.41 -3.87
C ALA A 60 18.49 -23.17 -3.00
N LEU A 61 19.57 -22.56 -2.49
CA LEU A 61 19.50 -21.30 -1.73
C LEU A 61 18.96 -20.14 -2.57
N PHE A 62 19.38 -20.04 -3.83
CA PHE A 62 18.84 -19.06 -4.76
C PHE A 62 17.34 -19.28 -5.02
N GLY A 63 16.92 -20.52 -5.27
CA GLY A 63 15.51 -20.87 -5.44
C GLY A 63 14.65 -20.53 -4.22
N GLN A 64 15.16 -20.80 -3.02
CA GLN A 64 14.50 -20.42 -1.75
C GLN A 64 14.38 -18.89 -1.63
N TYR A 65 15.45 -18.15 -1.94
CA TYR A 65 15.43 -16.69 -1.90
C TYR A 65 14.39 -16.11 -2.87
N VAL A 66 14.40 -16.55 -4.13
CA VAL A 66 13.43 -16.10 -5.15
C VAL A 66 12.01 -16.45 -4.73
N GLY A 67 11.79 -17.65 -4.19
CA GLY A 67 10.49 -18.09 -3.68
C GLY A 67 9.97 -17.20 -2.56
N SER A 68 10.80 -16.92 -1.54
CA SER A 68 10.46 -16.03 -0.43
C SER A 68 10.17 -14.62 -0.92
N ALA A 69 11.06 -14.04 -1.74
CA ALA A 69 10.89 -12.69 -2.27
C ALA A 69 9.60 -12.56 -3.10
N THR A 70 9.24 -13.59 -3.86
CA THR A 70 7.99 -13.64 -4.63
C THR A 70 6.77 -13.68 -3.70
N ALA A 71 6.81 -14.51 -2.66
CA ALA A 71 5.72 -14.60 -1.68
C ALA A 71 5.53 -13.29 -0.92
N ASP A 72 6.62 -12.67 -0.46
CA ASP A 72 6.60 -11.38 0.24
C ASP A 72 6.04 -10.28 -0.66
N THR A 73 6.48 -10.23 -1.92
CA THR A 73 5.99 -9.26 -2.91
C THR A 73 4.50 -9.47 -3.21
N LEU A 74 4.05 -10.73 -3.31
CA LEU A 74 2.65 -11.05 -3.52
C LEU A 74 1.79 -10.60 -2.33
N ALA A 75 2.23 -10.89 -1.10
CA ALA A 75 1.54 -10.46 0.12
C ALA A 75 1.45 -8.93 0.22
N ALA A 76 2.55 -8.22 -0.08
CA ALA A 76 2.56 -6.76 -0.13
C ALA A 76 1.58 -6.20 -1.18
N ASN A 77 1.55 -6.79 -2.38
CA ASN A 77 0.61 -6.39 -3.42
C ASN A 77 -0.85 -6.61 -3.01
N GLN A 78 -1.17 -7.73 -2.37
CA GLN A 78 -2.53 -8.01 -1.87
C GLN A 78 -2.95 -6.99 -0.79
N ALA A 79 -2.04 -6.66 0.14
CA ALA A 79 -2.30 -5.64 1.15
C ALA A 79 -2.52 -4.26 0.53
N LEU A 80 -1.71 -3.88 -0.48
CA LEU A 80 -1.88 -2.63 -1.21
C LEU A 80 -3.21 -2.59 -1.98
N GLN A 81 -3.60 -3.68 -2.64
CA GLN A 81 -4.89 -3.78 -3.32
C GLN A 81 -6.06 -3.58 -2.35
N GLY A 82 -6.00 -4.19 -1.15
CA GLY A 82 -6.99 -3.96 -0.11
C GLY A 82 -7.10 -2.49 0.29
N ARG A 83 -5.97 -1.82 0.53
CA ARG A 83 -5.94 -0.38 0.86
C ARG A 83 -6.48 0.50 -0.27
N VAL A 84 -6.23 0.14 -1.53
CA VAL A 84 -6.79 0.86 -2.67
C VAL A 84 -8.32 0.77 -2.67
N SER A 85 -8.88 -0.43 -2.50
CA SER A 85 -10.33 -0.60 -2.43
C SER A 85 -10.97 0.16 -1.26
N GLU A 86 -10.33 0.19 -0.09
CA GLU A 86 -10.80 1.00 1.05
C GLU A 86 -10.83 2.49 0.72
N LEU A 87 -9.76 3.00 0.08
CA LEU A 87 -9.68 4.40 -0.33
C LEU A 87 -10.71 4.76 -1.41
N GLU A 88 -10.98 3.85 -2.35
CA GLU A 88 -12.02 4.05 -3.37
C GLU A 88 -13.41 4.13 -2.73
N GLN A 89 -13.72 3.25 -1.77
CA GLN A 89 -14.99 3.31 -1.04
C GLN A 89 -15.13 4.61 -0.24
N ALA A 90 -14.06 5.05 0.44
CA ALA A 90 -14.06 6.31 1.17
C ALA A 90 -14.26 7.51 0.24
N ARG A 91 -13.61 7.52 -0.93
CA ARG A 91 -13.79 8.54 -1.97
C ARG A 91 -15.25 8.60 -2.43
N ASP A 92 -15.85 7.46 -2.72
CA ASP A 92 -17.22 7.40 -3.25
C ASP A 92 -18.25 7.84 -2.20
N SER A 93 -18.04 7.48 -0.93
CA SER A 93 -18.85 7.97 0.20
C SER A 93 -18.78 9.49 0.31
N LEU A 94 -17.56 10.06 0.33
CA LEU A 94 -17.34 11.50 0.43
C LEU A 94 -17.93 12.27 -0.77
N ALA A 95 -17.84 11.70 -1.97
CA ALA A 95 -18.45 12.28 -3.16
C ALA A 95 -19.99 12.31 -3.04
N GLY A 96 -20.60 11.25 -2.49
CA GLY A 96 -22.02 11.20 -2.20
C GLY A 96 -22.46 12.23 -1.15
N GLU A 97 -21.72 12.34 -0.05
CA GLU A 97 -21.97 13.35 0.99
C GLU A 97 -21.87 14.77 0.44
N LEU A 98 -20.86 15.04 -0.40
CA LEU A 98 -20.71 16.34 -1.06
C LEU A 98 -21.90 16.66 -1.97
N GLN A 99 -22.36 15.70 -2.78
CA GLN A 99 -23.51 15.91 -3.66
C GLN A 99 -24.78 16.21 -2.85
N GLN A 100 -25.02 15.47 -1.76
CA GLN A 100 -26.16 15.73 -0.88
C GLN A 100 -26.10 17.14 -0.25
N ALA A 101 -24.91 17.57 0.16
CA ALA A 101 -24.72 18.92 0.71
C ALA A 101 -24.99 20.02 -0.33
N LEU A 102 -24.58 19.81 -1.59
CA LEU A 102 -24.86 20.73 -2.69
C LEU A 102 -26.36 20.82 -2.99
N ASP A 103 -27.05 19.68 -3.04
CA ASP A 103 -28.50 19.63 -3.29
C ASP A 103 -29.26 20.35 -2.16
N ALA A 104 -28.89 20.09 -0.90
CA ALA A 104 -29.47 20.78 0.25
C ALA A 104 -29.23 22.30 0.20
N ASN A 105 -28.04 22.73 -0.23
CA ASN A 105 -27.72 24.15 -0.37
C ASN A 105 -28.59 24.82 -1.44
N GLN A 106 -28.82 24.17 -2.59
CA GLN A 106 -29.70 24.68 -3.64
C GLN A 106 -31.15 24.85 -3.15
N VAL A 107 -31.66 23.87 -2.40
CA VAL A 107 -33.00 23.95 -1.80
C VAL A 107 -33.10 25.13 -0.82
N LEU A 108 -32.07 25.32 0.01
CA LEU A 108 -32.03 26.45 0.95
C LEU A 108 -31.99 27.79 0.22
N GLN A 109 -31.17 27.94 -0.83
CA GLN A 109 -31.12 29.15 -1.65
C GLN A 109 -32.46 29.47 -2.29
N ALA A 110 -33.14 28.48 -2.87
CA ALA A 110 -34.47 28.65 -3.45
C ALA A 110 -35.50 29.13 -2.40
N ARG A 111 -35.42 28.60 -1.17
CA ARG A 111 -36.30 28.99 -0.08
C ARG A 111 -36.03 30.40 0.44
N VAL A 112 -34.75 30.80 0.50
CA VAL A 112 -34.37 32.18 0.83
C VAL A 112 -34.95 33.15 -0.18
N LEU A 113 -34.78 32.89 -1.48
CA LEU A 113 -35.36 33.73 -2.55
C LEU A 113 -36.89 33.81 -2.47
N GLN A 114 -37.57 32.71 -2.14
CA GLN A 114 -39.01 32.70 -1.96
C GLN A 114 -39.46 33.59 -0.79
N LEU A 115 -38.75 33.55 0.34
CA LEU A 115 -39.04 34.38 1.51
C LEU A 115 -38.77 35.86 1.23
N GLU A 116 -37.68 36.19 0.52
CA GLU A 116 -37.37 37.55 0.10
C GLU A 116 -38.47 38.13 -0.80
N ASN A 117 -38.99 37.33 -1.74
CA ASN A 117 -40.10 37.74 -2.60
C ASN A 117 -41.40 37.96 -1.81
N GLN A 118 -41.71 37.11 -0.83
CA GLN A 118 -42.91 37.27 0.02
C GLN A 118 -42.86 38.55 0.86
N LEU A 119 -41.69 38.89 1.40
CA LEU A 119 -41.47 40.12 2.17
C LEU A 119 -41.49 41.39 1.31
N SER A 120 -41.27 41.26 0.00
CA SER A 120 -41.26 42.39 -0.94
C SER A 120 -42.63 42.70 -1.55
N THR A 121 -43.62 41.82 -1.37
CA THR A 121 -45.02 42.06 -1.75
C THR A 121 -45.70 42.96 -0.70
N PRO A 122 -46.23 44.15 -1.05
CA PRO A 122 -46.99 44.98 -0.11
C PRO A 122 -48.27 44.24 0.31
N PRO A 123 -48.78 44.46 1.54
CA PRO A 123 -50.10 43.94 1.92
C PRO A 123 -51.14 44.50 0.97
N GLU A 124 -51.99 43.64 0.40
CA GLU A 124 -53.19 44.09 -0.34
C GLU A 124 -53.98 45.02 0.57
N GLU A 125 -54.06 46.30 0.23
CA GLU A 125 -54.98 47.23 0.87
C GLU A 125 -56.40 46.67 0.69
N PRO A 126 -57.20 46.55 1.76
CA PRO A 126 -58.55 46.06 1.65
C PRO A 126 -59.32 47.01 0.73
N SER A 127 -59.72 46.52 -0.44
CA SER A 127 -60.59 47.22 -1.38
C SER A 127 -61.77 47.82 -0.63
N GLU A 128 -61.80 49.15 -0.50
CA GLU A 128 -62.96 49.84 0.03
C GLU A 128 -64.15 49.53 -0.90
N VAL A 129 -65.19 48.96 -0.28
CA VAL A 129 -66.48 48.72 -0.90
C VAL A 129 -67.14 50.09 -1.03
N GLU A 130 -67.14 50.69 -2.23
CA GLU A 130 -67.98 51.86 -2.52
C GLU A 130 -69.43 51.39 -2.75
N GLU A 131 -70.33 51.94 -1.93
CA GLU A 131 -71.80 51.80 -1.93
C GLU A 131 -72.48 52.39 -3.17
#